data_AF-A0A847AKN0-F1
#
_entry.id   AF-A0A847AKN0-F1
#
_cell.length_a   1.000
_cell.length_b   1.000
_cell.length_c   1.000
_cell.angle_alpha   90.00
_cell.angle_beta   90.00
_cell.angle_gamma   90.00
#
_symmetry.space_group_name_H-M   'P 1'
#
loop_
_entity.id
_entity.type
_entity.pdbx_description
1 polymer ?
#
loop_
_entity_poly.entity_id
_entity_poly.type
_entity_poly.pdbx_seq_one_letter_code
_entity_poly.pdbx_strand_id
1 'polypeptide(L)'
;MQLIAEIDDNGNVGRIVVEKGIGSGCDEEAIRLLENIKFGQVSNRGVRLKIRKKFKIEFKLPSKRSINYILKTGAGDSKTQNSSFNYTIDL
;
A
#
# COMPACT_ATOMS: atom_id res chain seq x y z
N MET A 1 -1.03 -10.06 -5.02
CA MET A 1 -2.32 -10.64 -4.61
C MET A 1 -3.36 -10.42 -5.71
N GLN A 2 -4.41 -11.24 -5.74
CA GLN A 2 -5.51 -11.15 -6.71
C GLN A 2 -6.87 -11.11 -5.99
N LEU A 3 -7.70 -10.14 -6.35
CA LEU A 3 -9.05 -9.93 -5.83
C LEU A 3 -10.03 -9.86 -7.00
N ILE A 4 -11.27 -10.24 -6.76
CA ILE A 4 -12.38 -9.99 -7.68
C ILE A 4 -13.41 -9.16 -6.94
N ALA A 5 -13.89 -8.10 -7.57
CA ALA A 5 -14.98 -7.31 -7.03
C ALA A 5 -16.10 -7.07 -8.05
N GLU A 6 -17.31 -6.97 -7.55
CA GLU A 6 -18.48 -6.56 -8.31
C GLU A 6 -18.68 -5.05 -8.19
N ILE A 7 -18.90 -4.40 -9.32
CA ILE A 7 -19.11 -2.95 -9.41
C ILE A 7 -20.52 -2.76 -9.97
N ASP A 8 -21.31 -1.95 -9.28
CA ASP A 8 -22.65 -1.59 -9.73
C ASP A 8 -22.62 -0.55 -10.87
N ASP A 9 -23.79 -0.27 -11.43
CA ASP A 9 -23.96 0.71 -12.50
C ASP A 9 -23.63 2.14 -12.04
N ASN A 10 -23.76 2.43 -10.74
CA ASN A 10 -23.44 3.73 -10.13
C ASN A 10 -21.96 3.87 -9.76
N GLY A 11 -21.15 2.83 -10.00
CA GLY A 11 -19.73 2.79 -9.70
C GLY A 11 -19.38 2.46 -8.25
N ASN A 12 -20.33 1.99 -7.44
CA ASN A 12 -20.07 1.50 -6.10
C ASN A 12 -19.52 0.07 -6.15
N VAL A 13 -18.54 -0.21 -5.30
CA VAL A 13 -17.99 -1.55 -5.13
C VAL A 13 -18.88 -2.32 -4.15
N GLY A 14 -19.35 -3.48 -4.59
CA GLY A 14 -20.15 -4.41 -3.80
C GLY A 14 -19.30 -5.57 -3.31
N ARG A 15 -19.69 -6.78 -3.68
CA ARG A 15 -19.05 -8.03 -3.23
C ARG A 15 -17.58 -8.09 -3.65
N ILE A 16 -16.68 -8.23 -2.67
CA ILE A 16 -15.24 -8.44 -2.87
C ILE A 16 -14.87 -9.87 -2.46
N VAL A 17 -14.06 -10.55 -3.26
CA VAL A 17 -13.56 -11.91 -3.01
C VAL A 17 -12.06 -11.95 -3.21
N VAL A 18 -11.33 -12.45 -2.21
CA VAL A 18 -9.88 -12.68 -2.29
C VAL A 18 -9.64 -14.02 -2.99
N GLU A 19 -9.09 -13.99 -4.22
CA GLU A 19 -8.71 -15.24 -4.91
C GLU A 19 -7.34 -15.74 -4.46
N LYS A 20 -6.39 -14.83 -4.28
CA LYS A 20 -5.02 -15.15 -3.87
C LYS A 20 -4.45 -14.04 -3.01
N GLY A 21 -4.50 -14.26 -1.70
CA GLY A 21 -3.89 -13.40 -0.69
C GLY A 21 -2.38 -13.51 -0.62
N ILE A 22 -1.75 -12.55 0.06
CA ILE A 22 -0.35 -12.64 0.48
C ILE A 22 -0.18 -12.68 2.01
N GLY A 23 -1.26 -12.42 2.76
CA GLY A 23 -1.29 -12.48 4.22
C GLY A 23 -2.36 -11.59 4.83
N SER A 24 -2.72 -11.88 6.09
CA SER A 24 -3.80 -11.25 6.86
C SER A 24 -3.52 -9.83 7.38
N GLY A 25 -2.71 -9.06 6.66
CA GLY A 25 -2.67 -7.60 6.86
C GLY A 25 -2.83 -6.85 5.54
N CYS A 26 -2.18 -7.37 4.50
CA CYS A 26 -2.29 -6.82 3.15
C CYS A 26 -3.65 -7.07 2.52
N ASP A 27 -4.29 -8.20 2.85
CA ASP A 27 -5.57 -8.58 2.26
C ASP A 27 -6.71 -7.69 2.80
N GLU A 28 -6.72 -7.41 4.10
CA GLU A 28 -7.68 -6.53 4.80
C GLU A 28 -7.54 -5.09 4.30
N GLU A 29 -6.31 -4.58 4.20
CA GLU A 29 -6.04 -3.25 3.67
C GLU A 29 -6.47 -3.13 2.20
N ALA A 30 -6.33 -4.19 1.43
CA ALA A 30 -6.76 -4.20 0.05
C ALA A 30 -8.27 -4.19 -0.13
N ILE A 31 -8.99 -4.92 0.74
CA ILE A 31 -10.45 -4.87 0.79
C ILE A 31 -10.89 -3.45 1.15
N ARG A 32 -10.31 -2.87 2.22
CA ARG A 32 -10.58 -1.50 2.65
C ARG A 32 -10.35 -0.47 1.53
N LEU A 33 -9.28 -0.61 0.76
CA LEU A 33 -9.02 0.26 -0.37
C LEU A 33 -10.09 0.12 -1.45
N LEU A 34 -10.49 -1.11 -1.80
CA LEU A 34 -11.53 -1.34 -2.80
C LEU A 34 -12.89 -0.78 -2.39
N GLU A 35 -13.28 -0.92 -1.12
CA GLU A 35 -14.53 -0.37 -0.59
C GLU A 35 -14.57 1.16 -0.65
N ASN A 36 -13.42 1.82 -0.50
CA ASN A 36 -13.31 3.28 -0.55
C ASN A 36 -13.17 3.84 -1.98
N ILE A 37 -12.98 2.98 -2.99
CA ILE A 37 -12.87 3.43 -4.38
C ILE A 37 -14.28 3.61 -4.96
N LYS A 38 -14.50 4.77 -5.57
CA LYS A 38 -15.70 5.04 -6.37
C LYS A 38 -15.35 5.05 -7.85
N PHE A 39 -15.98 4.17 -8.61
CA PHE A 39 -15.84 4.13 -10.06
C PHE A 39 -16.79 5.12 -10.72
N GLY A 40 -16.48 5.47 -11.97
CA GLY A 40 -17.41 6.24 -12.80
C GLY A 40 -18.63 5.40 -13.17
N GLN A 41 -19.78 6.05 -13.32
CA GLN A 41 -20.99 5.40 -13.79
C GLN A 41 -20.75 4.81 -15.19
N VAL A 42 -21.08 3.52 -15.39
CA VAL A 42 -20.90 2.83 -16.66
C VAL A 42 -22.26 2.43 -17.21
N SER A 43 -22.59 2.91 -18.41
CA SER A 43 -23.75 2.43 -19.16
C SER A 43 -23.28 1.93 -20.53
N ASN A 44 -23.89 0.86 -21.01
CA ASN A 44 -23.69 0.38 -22.38
C ASN A 44 -24.99 0.54 -23.14
N ARG A 45 -25.00 1.47 -24.11
CA ARG A 45 -26.17 1.76 -24.96
C ARG A 45 -27.47 2.00 -24.15
N GLY A 46 -27.36 2.71 -23.03
CA GLY A 46 -28.49 3.03 -22.14
C GLY A 46 -28.87 1.93 -21.15
N VAL A 47 -28.22 0.76 -21.19
CA VAL A 47 -28.45 -0.34 -20.24
C VAL A 47 -27.47 -0.24 -19.07
N ARG A 48 -28.01 -0.35 -17.86
CA ARG A 48 -27.26 -0.44 -16.60
C ARG A 48 -26.58 -1.79 -16.51
N LEU A 49 -25.27 -1.81 -16.23
CA LEU A 49 -24.48 -3.03 -16.16
C LEU A 49 -23.89 -3.22 -14.77
N LYS A 50 -23.92 -4.46 -14.28
CA LYS A 50 -23.10 -4.91 -13.16
C LYS A 50 -21.88 -5.63 -13.70
N ILE A 51 -20.70 -5.20 -13.29
CA ILE A 51 -19.43 -5.70 -13.84
C ILE A 51 -18.68 -6.45 -12.75
N ARG A 52 -18.17 -7.63 -13.08
CA ARG A 52 -17.24 -8.37 -12.22
C ARG A 52 -15.82 -8.13 -12.72
N LYS A 53 -14.98 -7.52 -11.90
CA LYS A 53 -13.63 -7.09 -12.28
C LYS A 53 -12.56 -7.72 -11.40
N LYS A 54 -11.48 -8.18 -12.03
CA LYS A 54 -10.30 -8.72 -11.36
C LYS A 54 -9.27 -7.62 -11.12
N PHE A 55 -8.81 -7.50 -9.88
CA PHE A 55 -7.82 -6.55 -9.42
C PHE A 55 -6.54 -7.29 -9.05
N LYS A 56 -5.42 -6.85 -9.63
CA LYS A 56 -4.08 -7.29 -9.24
C LYS A 56 -3.43 -6.16 -8.46
N ILE A 57 -3.18 -6.39 -7.17
CA ILE A 57 -2.53 -5.42 -6.30
C ILE A 57 -1.17 -5.96 -5.89
N GLU A 58 -0.15 -5.12 -6.07
CA GLU A 58 1.24 -5.39 -5.74
C GLU A 58 1.67 -4.44 -4.62
N PHE A 59 1.85 -4.99 -3.42
CA PHE A 59 2.47 -4.26 -2.32
C PHE A 59 3.99 -4.34 -2.48
N LYS A 60 4.66 -3.19 -2.38
CA LYS A 60 6.12 -3.07 -2.47
C LYS A 60 6.62 -2.39 -1.21
N LEU A 61 7.61 -2.98 -0.57
CA LEU A 61 8.29 -2.32 0.54
C LEU A 61 9.11 -1.15 -0.03
N PRO A 62 9.19 -0.02 0.70
CA PRO A 62 10.05 1.07 0.31
C PRO A 62 11.51 0.60 0.32
N SER A 63 12.31 1.14 -0.59
CA SER A 63 13.77 0.88 -0.58
C SER A 63 14.36 1.31 0.76
N LYS A 64 15.21 0.46 1.36
CA LYS A 64 15.88 0.75 2.64
C LYS A 64 16.70 2.02 2.48
N ARG A 65 16.31 3.08 3.19
CA ARG A 65 17.06 4.34 3.23
C ARG A 65 18.13 4.21 4.31
N SER A 66 19.41 4.13 3.93
CA SER A 66 20.51 4.26 4.88
C SER A 66 20.65 5.72 5.28
N ILE A 67 20.38 6.04 6.54
CA ILE A 67 20.59 7.39 7.06
C ILE A 67 21.96 7.42 7.74
N ASN A 68 22.86 8.23 7.21
CA ASN A 68 24.18 8.47 7.80
C ASN A 68 24.07 9.66 8.75
N TYR A 69 24.31 9.45 10.05
CA TYR A 69 24.36 10.54 11.04
C TYR A 69 25.79 10.79 11.49
N ILE A 70 26.21 12.06 11.50
CA ILE A 70 27.49 12.50 12.05
C ILE A 70 27.22 13.21 13.37
N LEU A 71 27.67 12.61 14.47
CA LEU A 71 27.57 13.21 15.80
C LEU A 71 28.67 14.27 15.96
N LYS A 72 28.26 15.52 16.22
CA LYS A 72 29.17 16.57 16.68
C LYS A 72 29.04 16.64 18.20
N THR A 73 30.03 16.11 18.92
CA THR A 73 30.11 16.29 20.37
C THR A 73 30.51 17.73 20.68
N GLY A 74 29.66 18.44 21.42
CA GLY A 74 29.96 19.78 21.95
C GLY A 74 30.98 19.70 23.08
N ALA A 75 31.88 20.68 23.12
CA ALA A 75 33.07 20.78 23.96
C ALA A 75 32.96 20.26 25.42
N GLY A 76 33.82 19.30 25.72
CA GLY A 76 34.22 18.82 27.05
C GLY A 76 35.31 17.77 26.86
N ASP A 77 36.50 18.02 27.40
CA ASP A 77 37.80 17.48 26.98
C ASP A 77 37.94 15.95 26.81
N SER A 78 38.63 15.57 25.71
CA SER A 78 39.49 14.38 25.49
C SER A 78 39.06 13.36 24.41
N LYS A 79 39.81 13.40 23.29
CA LYS A 79 39.90 12.46 22.13
C LYS A 79 38.72 12.43 21.15
N THR A 80 38.86 13.25 20.10
CA THR A 80 38.08 13.26 18.85
C THR A 80 38.07 11.88 18.18
N GLN A 81 37.03 11.08 18.41
CA GLN A 81 36.76 9.90 17.60
C GLN A 81 35.51 10.16 16.75
N ASN A 82 35.73 10.42 15.45
CA ASN A 82 34.68 10.45 14.44
C ASN A 82 34.10 9.03 14.29
N SER A 83 33.12 8.70 15.12
CA SER A 83 32.43 7.42 15.06
C SER A 83 31.18 7.58 14.20
N SER A 84 31.23 7.03 12.99
CA SER A 84 30.09 6.93 12.08
C SER A 84 29.31 5.67 12.43
N PHE A 85 28.02 5.81 12.74
CA PHE A 85 27.14 4.69 13.03
C PHE A 85 26.11 4.55 11.90
N ASN A 86 25.98 3.33 11.37
CA ASN A 86 24.96 2.99 10.39
C ASN A 86 23.86 2.17 11.07
N TYR A 87 22.61 2.64 10.97
CA TYR A 87 21.43 1.91 11.43
C TYR A 87 20.50 1.63 10.25
N THR A 88 19.93 0.43 10.24
CA THR A 88 18.84 0.07 9.34
C THR A 88 17.56 0.12 10.15
N ILE A 89 16.65 1.04 9.79
CA ILE A 89 15.32 1.14 10.39
C ILE A 89 14.37 0.48 9.41
N ASP A 90 13.79 -0.65 9.82
CA ASP A 90 12.69 -1.27 9.11
C ASP A 90 11.40 -0.62 9.62
N LEU A 91 10.75 0.17 8.75
CA LEU A 91 9.50 0.89 8.99
C LEU A 91 8.29 -0.02 8.77
#